data_AF-A0AB39HPG9-F1
#
_entry.id   AF-A0AB39HPG9-F1
#
_cell.length_a   1.000
_cell.length_b   1.000
_cell.length_c   1.000
_cell.angle_alpha   90.00
_cell.angle_beta   90.00
_cell.angle_gamma   90.00
#
_symmetry.space_group_name_H-M   'P 1'
#
loop_
_entity.id
_entity.type
_entity.pdbx_description
1 polymer ?
#
loop_
_entity_poly.entity_id
_entity_poly.type
_entity_poly.pdbx_seq_one_letter_code
_entity_poly.pdbx_strand_id
1 'polypeptide(L)' 'MSNAKTNKKVMESEKTTVTATKTIKKETEFPLNELKKHSREIFGVKPEVLDGAFFNFKNKKMTKKQADSLIQAYLKKEVK' A
#
# COMPACT_ATOMS: atom_id res chain seq x y z
N MET A 1 33.21 -27.73 22.72
CA MET A 1 32.47 -27.49 21.46
C MET A 1 31.05 -27.13 21.86
N SER A 2 30.74 -25.82 21.91
CA SER A 2 29.47 -25.33 22.44
C SER A 2 28.57 -24.86 21.29
N ASN A 3 27.35 -25.37 21.30
CA ASN A 3 26.37 -25.29 20.22
C ASN A 3 25.86 -23.87 19.97
N ALA A 4 25.90 -23.44 18.71
CA ALA A 4 25.18 -22.28 18.21
C ALA A 4 23.69 -22.61 18.03
N LYS A 5 22.86 -22.22 19.01
CA LYS A 5 21.43 -21.99 18.79
C LYS A 5 21.23 -20.50 18.66
N THR A 6 20.91 -20.04 17.45
CA THR A 6 20.41 -18.68 17.24
C THR A 6 19.08 -18.78 16.48
N ASN A 7 17.99 -18.73 17.24
CA ASN A 7 16.64 -18.55 16.73
C ASN A 7 16.54 -17.19 16.01
N LYS A 8 16.30 -17.21 14.70
CA LYS A 8 15.98 -16.02 13.92
C LYS A 8 14.48 -15.73 14.02
N LYS A 9 14.10 -14.87 14.98
CA LYS A 9 12.78 -14.23 15.06
C LYS A 9 12.97 -12.71 15.04
N VAL A 10 12.76 -12.12 13.88
CA VAL A 10 12.44 -10.70 13.60
C VAL A 10 12.11 -10.70 12.11
N MET A 11 10.86 -10.87 11.69
CA MET A 11 9.81 -9.84 11.60
C MET A 11 10.38 -8.48 11.22
N GLU A 12 11.01 -8.45 10.06
CA GLU A 12 11.43 -7.22 9.39
C GLU A 12 10.24 -6.72 8.55
N SER A 13 9.56 -5.74 9.12
CA SER A 13 8.75 -4.79 8.38
C SER A 13 9.65 -4.05 7.40
N GLU A 14 9.61 -4.45 6.12
CA GLU A 14 10.27 -3.73 5.04
C GLU A 14 9.57 -2.40 4.81
N LYS A 15 10.07 -1.40 5.55
CA LYS A 15 9.91 0.02 5.26
C LYS A 15 11.24 0.50 4.68
N THR A 16 11.14 1.16 3.53
CA THR A 16 12.16 1.96 2.82
C THR A 16 13.12 1.21 1.90
N THR A 17 12.85 1.30 0.59
CA THR A 17 13.85 1.84 -0.34
C THR A 17 13.15 2.62 -1.45
N VAL A 18 13.22 3.94 -1.32
CA VAL A 18 13.04 4.91 -2.39
C VAL A 18 14.17 4.71 -3.40
N THR A 19 13.85 4.25 -4.60
CA THR A 19 14.72 4.39 -5.77
C THR A 19 13.94 5.09 -6.88
N ALA A 20 14.16 6.39 -6.94
CA ALA A 20 13.78 7.23 -8.06
C ALA A 20 14.65 6.88 -9.28
N THR A 21 14.23 5.89 -10.06
CA THR A 21 14.72 5.70 -11.43
C THR A 21 13.64 6.12 -12.41
N LYS A 22 13.91 7.26 -13.06
CA LYS A 22 13.17 7.84 -14.16
C LYS A 22 13.26 6.89 -15.35
N THR A 23 12.33 5.95 -15.46
CA THR A 23 12.28 5.01 -16.59
C THR A 23 10.82 4.77 -16.96
N ILE A 24 10.47 5.18 -18.19
CA ILE A 24 9.30 4.82 -19.01
C ILE A 24 8.14 4.22 -18.20
N LYS A 25 7.16 5.06 -17.87
CA LYS A 25 6.02 4.84 -16.95
C LYS A 25 5.13 3.66 -17.36
N LYS A 26 5.59 2.42 -17.19
CA LYS A 26 4.70 1.30 -16.92
C LYS A 26 4.22 1.52 -15.50
N GLU A 27 3.00 2.02 -15.35
CA GLU A 27 2.46 2.25 -14.01
C GLU A 27 2.43 0.90 -13.28
N THR A 28 3.29 0.74 -12.28
CA THR A 28 3.38 -0.48 -11.49
C THR A 28 2.04 -0.70 -10.79
N GLU A 29 1.38 -1.79 -11.11
CA GLU A 29 0.16 -2.22 -10.45
C GLU A 29 0.52 -2.94 -9.16
N PHE A 30 0.03 -2.42 -8.04
CA PHE A 30 0.21 -3.03 -6.73
C PHE A 30 -1.06 -3.76 -6.32
N PRO A 31 -0.97 -4.91 -5.65
CA PRO A 31 -2.14 -5.57 -5.09
C PRO A 31 -2.76 -4.71 -3.99
N LEU A 32 -4.10 -4.73 -3.86
CA LEU A 32 -4.79 -3.89 -2.87
C LEU A 32 -4.33 -4.17 -1.44
N ASN A 33 -3.95 -5.41 -1.14
CA ASN A 33 -3.51 -5.77 0.21
C ASN A 33 -2.22 -5.05 0.61
N GLU A 34 -1.27 -4.89 -0.32
CA GLU A 34 -0.05 -4.10 -0.11
C GLU A 34 -0.41 -2.61 0.10
N LEU A 35 -1.28 -2.07 -0.74
CA LEU A 35 -1.74 -0.69 -0.64
C LEU A 35 -2.47 -0.41 0.69
N LYS A 36 -3.25 -1.37 1.18
CA LYS A 36 -3.92 -1.31 2.49
C LYS A 36 -2.93 -1.40 3.65
N LYS A 37 -1.99 -2.34 3.60
CA LYS A 37 -0.96 -2.50 4.63
C LYS A 37 -0.12 -1.23 4.81
N HIS A 38 0.19 -0.56 3.70
CA HIS A 38 0.98 0.67 3.69
C HIS A 38 0.12 1.94 3.52
N SER A 39 -1.19 1.87 3.79
CA SER A 39 -2.12 2.96 3.49
C SER A 39 -1.76 4.26 4.20
N ARG A 40 -1.42 4.13 5.48
CA ARG A 40 -1.09 5.25 6.36
C ARG A 40 0.22 5.90 5.99
N GLU A 41 1.16 5.13 5.46
CA GLU A 41 2.49 5.62 5.07
C GLU A 41 2.50 6.21 3.66
N ILE A 42 1.76 5.61 2.72
CA ILE A 42 1.75 6.02 1.31
C ILE A 42 0.73 7.13 1.04
N PHE A 43 -0.46 7.04 1.64
CA PHE A 43 -1.60 7.93 1.36
C PHE A 43 -1.99 8.78 2.57
N GLY A 44 -1.42 8.54 3.76
CA GLY A 44 -1.78 9.26 4.98
C GLY A 44 -3.18 8.92 5.52
N VAL A 45 -3.86 7.94 4.93
CA VAL A 45 -5.23 7.56 5.32
C VAL A 45 -5.25 6.20 6.01
N LYS A 46 -6.27 6.02 6.84
CA LYS A 46 -6.56 4.77 7.52
C LYS A 46 -6.96 3.66 6.52
N PRO A 47 -6.65 2.38 6.80
CA PRO A 47 -7.00 1.27 5.90
C PRO A 47 -8.50 1.13 5.67
N GLU A 48 -9.33 1.55 6.63
CA GLU A 48 -10.80 1.60 6.52
C GLU A 48 -11.26 2.56 5.41
N VAL A 49 -10.51 3.64 5.15
CA VAL A 49 -10.78 4.56 4.03
C VAL A 49 -10.51 3.86 2.70
N LEU A 50 -9.48 3.01 2.64
CA LEU A 50 -9.20 2.19 1.44
C LEU A 50 -10.25 1.09 1.28
N ASP A 51 -10.74 0.49 2.36
CA ASP A 51 -11.85 -0.46 2.31
C ASP A 51 -13.10 0.16 1.68
N GLY A 52 -13.46 1.38 2.12
CA GLY A 52 -14.57 2.14 1.54
C GLY A 52 -14.31 2.60 0.10
N ALA A 53 -13.12 3.14 -0.18
CA ALA A 53 -12.74 3.63 -1.50
C ALA A 53 -12.66 2.50 -2.54
N PHE A 54 -12.24 1.30 -2.13
CA PHE A 54 -12.07 0.14 -2.99
C PHE A 54 -13.25 -0.84 -2.93
N PHE A 55 -14.31 -0.51 -2.18
CA PHE A 55 -15.46 -1.39 -1.96
C PHE A 55 -16.09 -1.89 -3.27
N ASN A 56 -16.17 -1.02 -4.29
CA ASN A 56 -16.73 -1.36 -5.60
C ASN A 56 -15.65 -1.67 -6.67
N PHE A 57 -14.39 -1.80 -6.25
CA PHE A 57 -13.29 -2.06 -7.17
C PHE A 57 -13.09 -3.57 -7.35
N LYS A 58 -13.42 -4.08 -8.54
CA LYS A 58 -13.43 -5.52 -8.85
C LYS A 58 -12.04 -6.13 -9.05
N ASN A 59 -11.07 -5.31 -9.46
CA ASN A 59 -9.72 -5.81 -9.73
C ASN A 59 -8.96 -5.99 -8.43
N LYS A 60 -8.03 -6.95 -8.38
CA LYS A 60 -7.19 -7.20 -7.19
C LYS A 60 -5.91 -6.34 -7.14
N LYS A 61 -5.63 -5.60 -8.21
CA LYS A 61 -4.44 -4.76 -8.36
C LYS A 61 -4.84 -3.41 -8.93
N MET A 62 -4.13 -2.37 -8.53
CA MET A 62 -4.28 -1.02 -9.07
C MET A 62 -2.97 -0.25 -8.96
N THR A 63 -2.84 0.80 -9.75
CA THR A 63 -1.68 1.69 -9.67
C THR A 63 -1.82 2.64 -8.48
N LYS A 64 -0.70 3.19 -7.98
CA LYS A 64 -0.72 4.18 -6.90
C LYS A 64 -1.59 5.39 -7.24
N LYS A 65 -1.60 5.82 -8.50
CA LYS A 65 -2.44 6.94 -8.96
C LYS A 65 -3.92 6.62 -8.96
N GLN A 66 -4.30 5.42 -9.40
CA GLN A 66 -5.69 4.97 -9.34
C GLN A 66 -6.17 4.90 -7.88
N ALA A 67 -5.35 4.33 -7.00
CA ALA A 67 -5.62 4.27 -5.57
C ALA A 67 -5.87 5.68 -4.99
N ASP A 68 -4.97 6.61 -5.26
CA ASP A 68 -5.08 8.00 -4.79
C ASP A 68 -6.37 8.66 -5.28
N SER A 69 -6.68 8.53 -6.58
CA SER A 69 -7.91 9.07 -7.17
C SER A 69 -9.18 8.51 -6.50
N LEU A 70 -9.23 7.20 -6.25
CA LEU A 70 -10.35 6.55 -5.57
C LEU A 70 -10.48 7.00 -4.11
N ILE A 71 -9.36 7.11 -3.40
CA ILE A 71 -9.33 7.60 -2.01
C ILE A 71 -9.84 9.05 -1.95
N GLN A 72 -9.34 9.92 -2.84
CA GLN A 72 -9.78 11.31 -2.92
C GLN A 72 -11.27 11.42 -3.28
N ALA A 73 -11.75 10.61 -4.23
CA ALA A 73 -13.16 10.56 -4.59
C ALA A 73 -14.04 10.10 -3.41
N TYR A 74 -13.57 9.12 -2.64
CA TYR A 74 -14.26 8.64 -1.44
C TYR A 74 -14.31 9.73 -0.35
N LEU A 75 -13.18 10.36 -0.03
CA LEU A 75 -13.11 11.43 0.98
C LEU A 75 -13.96 12.66 0.59
N LYS A 76 -14.03 13.00 -0.69
CA LYS A 76 -14.90 14.09 -1.19
C LYS A 76 -16.39 13.75 -1.16
N LYS A 77 -16.75 12.47 -1.11
CA LYS A 77 -18.15 12.02 -1.14
C LYS A 77 -18.88 12.30 0.18
N GLU A 78 -18.16 12.47 1.29
CA GLU A 78 -18.74 12.75 2.63
C GLU A 78 -18.73 14.24 3.02
N VAL A 79 -19.14 15.12 2.11
CA VAL A 79 -19.37 16.55 2.43
C VAL A 79 -20.72 17.00 1.89
N LYS A 80 -21.82 16.44 2.42
CA LYS A 80 -23.17 16.99 2.29
C LYS A 80 -24.00 16.66 3.53
#